data_AF-A0A2W4RLK5-F1
#
_entry.id   AF-A0A2W4RLK5-F1
#
_cell.length_a   1.000
_cell.length_b   1.000
_cell.length_c   1.000
_cell.angle_alpha   90.00
_cell.angle_beta   90.00
_cell.angle_gamma   90.00
#
_symmetry.space_group_name_H-M   'P 1'
#
loop_
_entity.id
_entity.type
_entity.pdbx_description
1 polymer ?
#
loop_
_entity_poly.entity_id
_entity_poly.type
_entity_poly.pdbx_seq_one_letter_code
_entity_poly.pdbx_strand_id
1 'polypeptide(L)'
;MVYPFLFRADGRPPKVGLTTRSSPEQLFKSIETHARTIGLMSQTWMLTYGTYRPFGRKREYLEFYQNHNKRVREFFKTRGEQHRLLELCFEQGQAWAELCNFLSKPVPEVPFPHANRTDPKRKLFNRALNRIIEPAYSSLVRLRLSGAR
;
A
#
# COMPACT_ATOMS: atom_id res chain seq x y z
N MET A 1 -10.46 4.94 -0.01
CA MET A 1 -9.98 3.98 1.01
C MET A 1 -11.14 3.05 1.35
N VAL A 2 -11.00 1.74 1.12
CA VAL A 2 -12.11 0.77 1.04
C VAL A 2 -12.62 0.31 2.41
N TYR A 3 -11.89 0.55 3.50
CA TYR A 3 -12.23 -0.01 4.81
C TYR A 3 -13.58 0.43 5.39
N PRO A 4 -14.12 1.66 5.19
CA PRO A 4 -15.48 1.99 5.63
C PRO A 4 -16.55 1.11 4.97
N PHE A 5 -16.30 0.63 3.74
CA PHE A 5 -17.21 -0.25 3.00
C PHE A 5 -17.11 -1.72 3.42
N LEU A 6 -16.04 -2.10 4.15
CA LEU A 6 -15.90 -3.47 4.69
C LEU A 6 -16.79 -3.70 5.92
N PHE A 7 -17.42 -2.65 6.45
CA PHE A 7 -18.37 -2.75 7.55
C PHE A 7 -19.78 -2.84 6.95
N ARG A 8 -20.33 -4.05 6.95
CA ARG A 8 -21.75 -4.27 6.67
C ARG A 8 -22.60 -3.64 7.78
N ALA A 9 -23.87 -3.41 7.46
CA ALA A 9 -24.88 -2.81 8.34
C ALA A 9 -25.18 -3.63 9.62
N ASP A 10 -24.57 -4.82 9.77
CA ASP A 10 -24.72 -5.76 10.89
C ASP A 10 -23.87 -5.43 12.13
N GLY A 11 -23.06 -4.35 12.08
CA GLY A 11 -22.57 -3.65 13.27
C GLY A 11 -21.27 -4.17 13.89
N ARG A 12 -20.77 -5.36 13.51
CA ARG A 12 -19.48 -5.88 13.99
C ARG A 12 -18.44 -5.97 12.86
N PRO A 13 -17.28 -5.30 12.96
CA PRO A 13 -16.26 -5.33 11.93
C PRO A 13 -15.64 -6.73 11.79
N PRO A 14 -15.21 -7.17 10.60
CA PRO A 14 -14.42 -8.39 10.49
C PRO A 14 -13.07 -8.25 11.23
N LYS A 15 -12.35 -9.37 11.43
CA LYS A 15 -10.92 -9.33 11.76
C LYS A 15 -10.17 -8.75 10.56
N VAL A 16 -9.34 -7.73 10.78
CA VAL A 16 -8.63 -7.01 9.70
C VAL A 16 -7.12 -7.07 9.94
N GLY A 17 -6.36 -7.37 8.88
CA GLY A 17 -4.91 -7.23 8.85
C GLY A 17 -4.49 -5.92 8.20
N LEU A 18 -3.70 -5.11 8.89
CA LEU A 18 -3.01 -3.94 8.36
C LEU A 18 -1.52 -4.27 8.17
N THR A 19 -1.09 -4.42 6.93
CA THR A 19 0.33 -4.64 6.64
C THR A 19 1.06 -3.32 6.49
N THR A 20 2.15 -3.15 7.23
CA THR A 20 3.01 -1.96 7.21
C THR A 20 4.42 -2.30 6.72
N ARG A 21 5.25 -1.26 6.58
CA ARG A 21 6.66 -1.31 6.20
C ARG A 21 7.50 -0.69 7.30
N SER A 22 8.79 -1.04 7.38
CA SER A 22 9.72 -0.46 8.37
C SER A 22 9.78 1.06 8.31
N SER A 23 9.60 1.66 7.13
CA SER A 23 9.43 3.10 7.00
C SER A 23 8.48 3.50 5.85
N PRO A 24 7.88 4.70 5.91
CA PRO A 24 7.14 5.28 4.79
C PRO A 24 7.96 5.36 3.48
N GLU A 25 9.26 5.59 3.58
CA GLU A 25 10.18 5.66 2.44
C GLU A 25 10.34 4.29 1.76
N GLN A 26 10.39 3.20 2.53
CA GLN A 26 10.44 1.85 1.97
C GLN A 26 9.17 1.50 1.22
N LEU A 27 8.01 1.90 1.76
CA LEU A 27 6.75 1.78 1.02
C LEU A 27 6.80 2.58 -0.28
N PHE A 28 7.21 3.85 -0.22
CA PHE A 28 7.25 4.69 -1.40
C PHE A 28 8.18 4.10 -2.48
N LYS A 29 9.35 3.61 -2.09
CA LYS A 29 10.28 2.92 -2.99
C LYS A 29 9.64 1.69 -3.65
N SER A 30 8.87 0.91 -2.88
CA SER A 30 8.12 -0.24 -3.40
C SER A 30 7.05 0.21 -4.42
N ILE A 31 6.27 1.24 -4.09
CA ILE A 31 5.24 1.82 -4.97
C ILE A 31 5.88 2.32 -6.27
N GLU A 32 6.95 3.09 -6.18
CA GLU A 32 7.65 3.66 -7.33
C GLU A 32 8.23 2.56 -8.24
N THR A 33 8.82 1.53 -7.65
CA THR A 33 9.31 0.36 -8.39
C THR A 33 8.17 -0.36 -9.10
N HIS A 34 7.03 -0.55 -8.43
CA HIS A 34 5.87 -1.19 -9.03
C HIS A 34 5.29 -0.36 -10.18
N ALA A 35 5.17 0.96 -10.02
CA ALA A 35 4.67 1.91 -11.02
C ALA A 35 5.44 1.83 -12.34
N ARG A 36 6.77 1.66 -12.26
CA ARG A 36 7.64 1.50 -13.44
C ARG A 36 7.37 0.22 -14.23
N THR A 37 6.61 -0.73 -13.68
CA THR A 37 6.36 -2.04 -14.31
C THR A 37 4.97 -2.22 -14.90
N ILE A 38 4.07 -1.26 -14.68
CA ILE A 38 2.65 -1.35 -15.09
C ILE A 38 2.32 -0.36 -16.21
N GLY A 39 1.15 -0.53 -16.84
CA GLY A 39 0.65 0.35 -17.91
C GLY A 39 0.32 1.76 -17.42
N LEU A 40 0.44 2.75 -18.31
CA LEU A 40 0.39 4.20 -18.04
C LEU A 40 -0.93 4.69 -17.44
N MET A 41 -2.05 4.12 -17.89
CA MET A 41 -3.40 4.51 -17.49
C MET A 41 -4.05 3.44 -16.63
N SER A 42 -3.38 3.09 -15.53
CA SER A 42 -3.88 2.07 -14.61
C SER A 42 -5.08 2.60 -13.82
N GLN A 43 -6.28 2.11 -14.15
CA GLN A 43 -7.50 2.51 -13.44
C GLN A 43 -7.45 2.15 -11.96
N THR A 44 -6.87 1.01 -11.61
CA THR A 44 -6.67 0.59 -10.21
C THR A 44 -5.84 1.62 -9.44
N TRP A 45 -4.83 2.22 -10.06
CA TRP A 45 -4.00 3.25 -9.43
C TRP A 45 -4.76 4.54 -9.21
N MET A 46 -5.53 4.97 -10.20
CA MET A 46 -6.40 6.13 -10.06
C MET A 46 -7.40 5.95 -8.91
N LEU A 47 -8.06 4.80 -8.82
CA LEU A 47 -9.02 4.51 -7.75
C LEU A 47 -8.37 4.38 -6.37
N THR A 48 -7.14 3.87 -6.30
CA THR A 48 -6.45 3.61 -5.03
C THR A 48 -5.76 4.86 -4.47
N TYR A 49 -5.00 5.55 -5.33
CA TYR A 49 -4.12 6.65 -4.93
C TYR A 49 -4.58 8.03 -5.45
N GLY A 50 -5.66 8.10 -6.22
CA GLY A 50 -6.15 9.34 -6.83
C GLY A 50 -5.26 9.87 -7.96
N THR A 51 -4.25 9.10 -8.38
CA THR A 51 -3.31 9.51 -9.42
C THR A 51 -2.90 8.29 -10.26
N TYR A 52 -2.56 8.52 -11.53
CA TYR A 52 -2.06 7.46 -12.40
C TYR A 52 -0.62 7.06 -12.07
N ARG A 53 0.18 7.97 -11.49
CA ARG A 53 1.62 7.77 -11.26
C ARG A 53 2.15 8.49 -10.03
N PRO A 54 3.18 7.91 -9.36
CA PRO A 54 3.77 8.47 -8.15
C PRO A 54 4.88 9.50 -8.42
N PHE A 55 5.33 9.63 -9.67
CA PHE A 55 6.50 10.43 -10.01
C PHE A 55 6.28 11.92 -9.73
N GLY A 56 7.20 12.54 -8.99
CA GLY A 56 7.07 13.93 -8.52
C GLY A 56 6.08 14.13 -7.38
N ARG A 57 5.42 13.07 -6.88
CA ARG A 57 4.36 13.12 -5.86
C ARG A 57 4.75 12.44 -4.55
N LYS A 58 6.05 12.32 -4.26
CA LYS A 58 6.56 11.58 -3.08
C LYS A 58 5.84 12.01 -1.79
N ARG A 59 5.75 13.32 -1.55
CA ARG A 59 5.08 13.85 -0.34
C ARG A 59 3.63 13.40 -0.23
N GLU A 60 2.83 13.54 -1.30
CA GLU A 60 1.41 13.14 -1.32
C GLU A 60 1.24 11.65 -0.98
N TYR A 61 2.12 10.78 -1.49
CA TYR A 61 2.07 9.35 -1.22
C TYR A 61 2.48 8.99 0.22
N LEU A 62 3.49 9.68 0.77
CA LEU A 62 3.88 9.49 2.17
C LEU A 62 2.76 9.94 3.11
N GLU A 63 2.18 11.11 2.87
CA GLU A 63 1.03 11.63 3.62
C GLU A 63 -0.17 10.70 3.51
N PHE A 64 -0.49 10.21 2.31
CA PHE A 64 -1.57 9.25 2.09
C PHE A 64 -1.39 7.98 2.92
N TYR A 65 -0.18 7.39 2.91
CA TYR A 65 0.12 6.18 3.68
C TYR A 65 0.02 6.41 5.19
N GLN A 66 0.65 7.48 5.70
CA GLN A 66 0.62 7.80 7.12
C GLN A 66 -0.80 8.07 7.60
N ASN A 67 -1.57 8.85 6.83
CA ASN A 67 -2.96 9.14 7.14
C ASN A 67 -3.84 7.89 7.04
N HIS A 68 -3.61 6.99 6.08
CA HIS A 68 -4.30 5.71 6.00
C HIS A 68 -4.12 4.89 7.27
N ASN A 69 -2.87 4.65 7.67
CA ASN A 69 -2.56 3.83 8.84
C ASN A 69 -3.12 4.45 10.11
N LYS A 70 -2.98 5.78 10.27
CA LYS A 70 -3.57 6.53 11.39
C LYS A 70 -5.09 6.32 11.44
N ARG A 71 -5.79 6.53 10.33
CA ARG A 71 -7.26 6.41 10.27
C ARG A 71 -7.75 4.98 10.54
N VAL A 72 -7.02 3.95 10.09
CA VAL A 72 -7.35 2.55 10.40
C VAL A 72 -7.21 2.29 11.91
N ARG A 73 -6.09 2.69 12.50
CA ARG A 73 -5.88 2.53 13.96
C ARG A 73 -6.92 3.29 14.77
N GLU A 74 -7.20 4.53 14.40
CA GLU A 74 -8.22 5.37 15.05
C GLU A 74 -9.60 4.74 14.94
N PHE A 75 -9.97 4.20 13.77
CA PHE A 75 -11.26 3.55 13.56
C PHE A 75 -11.51 2.39 14.54
N PHE A 76 -10.54 1.49 14.73
CA PHE A 76 -10.69 0.38 15.68
C PHE A 76 -10.61 0.85 17.13
N LYS A 77 -9.79 1.88 17.41
CA LYS A 77 -9.66 2.47 18.75
C LYS A 77 -10.96 3.14 19.22
N THR A 78 -11.59 3.97 18.39
CA THR A 78 -12.81 4.70 18.76
C THR A 78 -14.01 3.78 18.99
N ARG A 79 -13.97 2.55 18.46
CA ARG A 79 -15.00 1.52 18.67
C ARG A 79 -14.71 0.56 19.82
N GLY A 80 -13.52 0.61 20.42
CA GLY A 80 -13.10 -0.38 21.43
C GLY A 80 -12.83 -1.78 20.84
N GLU A 81 -12.53 -1.87 19.53
CA GLU A 81 -12.39 -3.13 18.80
C GLU A 81 -10.94 -3.41 18.34
N GLN A 82 -9.94 -2.86 19.05
CA GLN A 82 -8.52 -3.01 18.73
C GLN A 82 -8.08 -4.48 18.60
N HIS A 83 -8.68 -5.38 19.38
CA HIS A 83 -8.44 -6.83 19.32
C HIS A 83 -8.83 -7.47 17.97
N ARG A 84 -9.51 -6.73 17.09
CA ARG A 84 -9.90 -7.15 15.73
C ARG A 84 -9.00 -6.56 14.64
N LEU A 85 -7.99 -5.77 15.03
CA LEU A 85 -6.96 -5.26 14.14
C LEU A 85 -5.64 -5.97 14.44
N LEU A 86 -5.07 -6.61 13.44
CA LEU A 86 -3.70 -7.10 13.48
C LEU A 86 -2.82 -6.21 12.60
N GLU A 87 -1.79 -5.60 13.16
CA GLU A 87 -0.79 -4.84 12.40
C GLU A 87 0.47 -5.69 12.23
N LEU A 88 0.94 -5.86 10.98
CA LEU A 88 2.11 -6.71 10.67
C LEU A 88 3.12 -5.98 9.80
N CYS A 89 4.40 -6.08 10.14
CA CYS A 89 5.52 -5.68 9.30
C CYS A 89 6.36 -6.91 8.93
N PHE A 90 6.26 -7.38 7.68
CA PHE A 90 6.96 -8.60 7.25
C PHE A 90 8.50 -8.48 7.23
N GLU A 91 9.02 -7.26 7.31
CA GLU A 91 10.46 -6.99 7.40
C GLU A 91 11.04 -7.31 8.79
N GLN A 92 10.19 -7.55 9.79
CA GLN A 92 10.57 -7.87 11.17
C GLN A 92 10.57 -9.38 11.47
N GLY A 93 10.21 -10.23 10.50
CA GLY A 93 10.43 -11.68 10.55
C GLY A 93 9.40 -12.53 11.31
N GLN A 94 8.40 -11.95 11.99
CA GLN A 94 7.49 -12.68 12.91
C GLN A 94 6.06 -12.93 12.37
N ALA A 95 5.93 -13.30 11.09
CA ALA A 95 4.63 -13.26 10.42
C ALA A 95 3.65 -14.40 10.76
N TRP A 96 4.11 -15.65 10.96
CA TRP A 96 3.20 -16.78 11.20
C TRP A 96 2.59 -16.78 12.60
N ALA A 97 3.41 -16.62 13.63
CA ALA A 97 2.96 -16.71 15.02
C ALA A 97 1.89 -15.65 15.33
N GLU A 98 2.13 -14.40 14.93
CA GLU A 98 1.20 -13.30 15.13
C GLU A 98 -0.12 -13.50 14.37
N LEU A 99 -0.05 -13.89 13.09
CA LEU A 99 -1.22 -14.14 12.25
C LEU A 99 -2.06 -15.31 12.77
N CYS A 100 -1.41 -16.44 13.09
CA CYS A 100 -2.10 -17.63 13.58
C CYS A 100 -2.74 -17.39 14.96
N ASN A 101 -2.06 -16.70 15.88
CA ASN A 101 -2.63 -16.30 17.16
C ASN A 101 -3.87 -15.41 16.97
N PHE A 102 -3.76 -14.39 16.11
CA PHE A 102 -4.87 -13.50 15.80
C PHE A 102 -6.07 -14.23 15.18
N LEU A 103 -5.82 -15.23 14.33
CA LEU A 103 -6.87 -16.03 13.69
C LEU A 103 -7.34 -17.22 14.54
N SER A 104 -6.71 -17.49 15.68
CA SER A 104 -6.95 -18.68 16.52
C SER A 104 -6.75 -19.99 15.73
N LYS A 105 -5.62 -20.08 15.03
CA LYS A 105 -5.21 -21.23 14.22
C LYS A 105 -3.83 -21.74 14.66
N PRO A 106 -3.50 -23.02 14.42
CA PRO A 106 -2.15 -23.52 14.67
C PRO A 106 -1.13 -22.88 13.71
N VAL A 107 0.11 -22.73 14.17
CA VAL A 107 1.23 -22.30 13.33
C VAL A 107 1.64 -23.46 12.41
N PRO A 108 1.68 -23.26 11.09
CA PRO A 108 2.09 -24.33 10.18
C PRO A 108 3.62 -24.52 10.20
N GLU A 109 4.08 -25.73 9.90
CA GLU A 109 5.51 -26.08 9.83
C GLU A 109 6.20 -25.62 8.52
N VAL A 110 5.51 -24.83 7.70
CA VAL A 110 6.05 -24.31 6.43
C VAL A 110 6.60 -22.90 6.60
N PRO A 111 7.66 -22.52 5.85
CA PRO A 111 8.17 -21.16 5.88
C PRO A 111 7.11 -20.15 5.43
N PHE A 112 7.17 -18.93 5.98
CA PHE A 112 6.24 -17.88 5.57
C PHE A 112 6.42 -17.56 4.08
N PRO A 113 5.33 -17.51 3.29
CA PRO A 113 5.44 -17.42 1.85
C PRO A 113 6.06 -16.08 1.41
N HIS A 114 7.06 -16.15 0.54
CA HIS A 114 7.59 -14.98 -0.18
C HIS A 114 7.24 -15.07 -1.67
N ALA A 115 5.96 -14.89 -1.97
CA ALA A 115 5.44 -14.86 -3.34
C ALA A 115 5.50 -13.43 -3.92
N ASN A 116 5.49 -13.30 -5.25
CA ASN A 116 5.68 -12.07 -6.06
C ASN A 116 7.13 -11.74 -6.47
N ARG A 117 7.93 -12.75 -6.85
CA ARG A 117 9.16 -12.47 -7.63
C ARG A 117 8.78 -11.82 -8.96
N THR A 118 9.43 -10.69 -9.27
CA THR A 118 9.14 -9.94 -10.49
C THR A 118 9.63 -10.71 -11.71
N ASP A 119 8.72 -11.11 -12.62
CA ASP A 119 9.10 -11.61 -13.95
C ASP A 119 9.72 -10.46 -14.76
N PRO A 120 11.03 -10.53 -15.09
CA PRO A 120 11.72 -9.45 -15.80
C PRO A 120 11.22 -9.28 -17.23
N LYS A 121 10.84 -10.37 -17.91
CA LYS A 121 10.58 -10.41 -19.36
C LYS A 121 9.24 -9.77 -19.72
N ARG A 122 8.19 -10.01 -18.91
CA ARG A 122 6.85 -9.44 -19.11
C ARG A 122 6.75 -7.91 -18.95
N LYS A 123 7.79 -7.27 -18.39
CA LYS A 123 7.72 -5.87 -17.93
C LYS A 123 8.69 -4.94 -18.66
N LEU A 124 9.49 -5.44 -19.62
CA LEU A 124 10.52 -4.64 -20.28
C LEU A 124 9.95 -3.43 -21.02
N PHE A 125 8.88 -3.62 -21.81
CA PHE A 125 8.23 -2.54 -22.57
C PHE A 125 7.69 -1.44 -21.65
N ASN A 126 6.92 -1.81 -20.62
CA ASN A 126 6.41 -0.85 -19.65
C ASN A 126 7.54 -0.13 -18.91
N ARG A 127 8.63 -0.81 -18.56
CA ARG A 127 9.80 -0.18 -17.93
C ARG A 127 10.45 0.85 -18.84
N ALA A 128 10.62 0.53 -20.13
CA ALA A 128 11.17 1.45 -21.12
C ALA A 128 10.27 2.69 -21.29
N LEU A 129 8.96 2.49 -21.48
CA LEU A 129 8.01 3.59 -21.59
C LEU A 129 7.96 4.47 -20.34
N ASN A 130 7.85 3.87 -19.15
CA ASN A 130 7.80 4.65 -17.90
C ASN A 130 9.11 5.42 -17.68
N ARG A 131 10.28 4.91 -18.10
CA ARG A 131 11.56 5.63 -17.98
C ARG A 131 11.60 6.92 -18.82
N ILE A 132 10.93 6.94 -19.97
CA ILE A 132 10.84 8.12 -20.84
C ILE A 132 9.82 9.12 -20.28
N ILE A 133 8.69 8.64 -19.77
CA ILE A 133 7.57 9.49 -19.34
C ILE A 133 7.79 10.07 -17.94
N GLU A 134 8.47 9.34 -17.06
CA GLU A 134 8.70 9.72 -15.66
C GLU A 134 9.27 11.14 -15.49
N PRO A 135 10.33 11.57 -16.23
CA PRO A 135 10.84 12.94 -16.14
C PRO A 135 9.81 14.00 -16.54
N ALA A 136 9.12 13.81 -17.68
CA ALA A 136 8.11 14.73 -18.18
C ALA A 136 6.93 14.84 -17.21
N TYR A 137 6.43 13.71 -16.72
CA TYR A 137 5.34 13.65 -15.74
C TYR A 137 5.73 14.35 -14.44
N SER A 138 6.93 14.06 -13.90
CA SER A 138 7.40 14.68 -12.68
C SER A 138 7.56 16.20 -12.82
N SER A 139 8.00 16.69 -13.98
CA SER A 139 8.13 18.13 -14.23
C SER A 139 6.77 18.81 -14.34
N LEU A 140 5.81 18.23 -15.08
CA LEU A 140 4.44 18.73 -15.16
C LEU A 140 3.76 18.79 -13.79
N VAL A 141 3.92 17.75 -12.97
CA VAL A 141 3.39 17.73 -11.60
C VAL A 141 4.02 18.84 -10.75
N ARG A 142 5.35 19.00 -10.80
CA ARG A 142 6.04 20.05 -10.04
C ARG A 142 5.56 21.44 -10.45
N LEU A 143 5.41 21.70 -11.74
CA LEU A 143 4.88 22.97 -12.27
C LEU A 143 3.45 23.24 -11.78
N ARG A 144 2.59 22.22 -11.82
CA ARG A 144 1.22 22.31 -11.30
C ARG A 144 1.18 22.60 -9.81
N LEU A 145 2.06 21.96 -9.02
CA LEU A 145 2.14 22.16 -7.57
C LEU A 145 2.78 23.51 -7.19
N SER A 146 3.67 24.06 -8.02
CA SER A 146 4.28 25.38 -7.79
C SER A 146 3.35 26.53 -8.17
N GLY A 147 2.49 26.36 -9.17
CA GLY A 147 1.49 27.36 -9.57
C GLY A 147 0.19 27.35 -8.75
N ALA A 148 0.05 26.43 -7.79
CA ALA A 148 -1.12 26.31 -6.91
C ALA A 148 -0.88 26.92 -5.50
N ARG A 149 0.10 27.83 -5.37
CA ARG A 149 0.39 28.57 -4.15
C ARG A 149 0.02 30.04 -4.30
#